data_AF-A0A1D2WA72-F1
#
_entry.id   AF-A0A1D2WA72-F1
#
_cell.length_a   1.000
_cell.length_b   1.000
_cell.length_c   1.000
_cell.angle_alpha   90.00
_cell.angle_beta   90.00
_cell.angle_gamma   90.00
#
_symmetry.space_group_name_H-M   'P 1'
#
loop_
_entity.id
_entity.type
_entity.pdbx_description
1 polymer ?
#
loop_
_entity_poly.entity_id
_entity_poly.type
_entity_poly.pdbx_seq_one_letter_code
_entity_poly.pdbx_strand_id
1 'polypeptide(L)'
;MFIPTVPTPDEILDKSFRRAKKAADKVRTSKVPRYQMAKKTEEARIKTACQVTKDTLNNLLDKTPQVEQMHMFYQDYIDVMVGVDDLKKSLGALNWAVGIVSKIENEYVFKVRRSKSENAANVRRAAFGRIASVMRQIKEELDFLDFVKGKLRNMPTIDFEAFTLVIAGFPNVGKSTLLRQITPAEPKVANYPFTTHGIQIGHFEKRWKKYQIIDTPGLLDRPIRDMNNIELRAMVALEHLADVILYIFDASETSGYPLDAQMRLYEEIKHVFDTPIISVFNKMDLVENNKYLDEYISKLNEPLMISASEGSGVDLIIEELEEFNGGKKGNKD
;
A
#
# COMPACT_ATOMS: atom_id res chain seq x y z
N MET A 1 -3.89 -2.95 2.49
CA MET A 1 -4.92 -3.17 1.44
C MET A 1 -5.21 -4.66 1.35
N PHE A 2 -6.47 -5.11 1.39
CA PHE A 2 -6.78 -6.55 1.37
C PHE A 2 -7.21 -6.99 -0.03
N ILE A 3 -6.25 -7.21 -0.91
CA ILE A 3 -6.56 -7.92 -2.16
C ILE A 3 -6.75 -9.41 -1.81
N PRO A 4 -7.94 -9.99 -2.07
CA PRO A 4 -8.19 -11.40 -1.79
C PRO A 4 -7.27 -12.29 -2.63
N THR A 5 -7.22 -13.59 -2.32
CA THR A 5 -6.52 -14.54 -3.19
C THR A 5 -7.07 -14.46 -4.61
N VAL A 6 -6.15 -14.21 -5.55
CA VAL A 6 -6.43 -14.10 -6.98
C VAL A 6 -6.24 -15.49 -7.59
N PRO A 7 -7.32 -16.18 -7.98
CA PRO A 7 -7.22 -17.49 -8.61
C PRO A 7 -6.78 -17.37 -10.06
N THR A 8 -6.07 -18.37 -10.55
CA THR A 8 -5.75 -18.51 -11.98
C THR A 8 -7.02 -18.80 -12.80
N PRO A 9 -7.01 -18.56 -14.12
CA PRO A 9 -8.11 -18.93 -15.00
C PRO A 9 -8.56 -20.40 -14.84
N ASP A 10 -7.60 -21.33 -14.74
CA ASP A 10 -7.88 -22.76 -14.62
C ASP A 10 -8.52 -23.09 -13.27
N GLU A 11 -8.08 -22.48 -12.18
CA GLU A 11 -8.70 -22.65 -10.86
C GLU A 11 -10.15 -22.14 -10.84
N ILE A 12 -10.43 -21.01 -11.49
CA ILE A 12 -11.79 -20.48 -11.65
C ILE A 12 -12.66 -21.48 -12.43
N LEU A 13 -12.15 -22.00 -13.55
CA LEU A 13 -12.87 -22.93 -14.41
C LEU A 13 -13.13 -24.26 -13.71
N ASP A 14 -12.13 -24.82 -13.04
CA ASP A 14 -12.25 -26.06 -12.28
C ASP A 14 -13.26 -25.94 -11.16
N LYS A 15 -13.21 -24.84 -10.38
CA LYS A 15 -14.19 -24.56 -9.33
C LYS A 15 -15.60 -24.45 -9.92
N SER A 16 -15.75 -23.72 -11.02
CA SER A 16 -17.04 -23.48 -11.69
C SER A 16 -17.65 -24.77 -12.24
N PHE A 17 -16.87 -25.57 -12.97
CA PHE A 17 -17.34 -26.80 -13.59
C PHE A 17 -17.60 -27.91 -12.57
N ARG A 18 -16.79 -27.99 -11.50
CA ARG A 18 -17.02 -28.90 -10.38
C ARG A 18 -18.34 -28.59 -9.66
N ARG A 19 -18.62 -27.30 -9.40
CA ARG A 19 -19.89 -26.87 -8.79
C ARG A 19 -21.08 -27.11 -9.74
N ALA A 20 -20.91 -26.85 -11.03
CA ALA A 20 -21.92 -27.14 -12.05
C ALA A 20 -22.26 -28.64 -12.13
N LYS A 21 -21.26 -29.53 -12.03
CA LYS A 21 -21.48 -30.99 -11.97
C LYS A 21 -22.38 -31.35 -10.78
N LYS A 22 -22.06 -30.85 -9.58
CA LYS A 22 -22.86 -31.10 -8.36
C LYS A 22 -24.30 -30.58 -8.49
N ALA A 23 -24.50 -29.41 -9.10
CA ALA A 23 -25.85 -28.87 -9.33
C ALA A 23 -26.65 -29.75 -10.31
N ALA A 24 -25.99 -30.26 -11.35
CA ALA A 24 -26.60 -31.18 -12.31
C ALA A 24 -27.06 -32.49 -11.67
N ASP A 25 -26.25 -33.06 -10.78
CA ASP A 25 -26.56 -34.32 -10.10
C ASP A 25 -27.81 -34.18 -9.21
N LYS A 26 -27.99 -33.02 -8.56
CA LYS A 26 -29.21 -32.69 -7.81
C LYS A 26 -30.46 -32.59 -8.71
N VAL A 27 -30.32 -32.06 -9.92
CA VAL A 27 -31.44 -31.99 -10.87
C VAL A 27 -31.84 -33.39 -11.34
N ARG A 28 -30.86 -34.29 -11.56
CA ARG A 28 -31.14 -35.66 -12.01
C ARG A 28 -31.97 -36.48 -11.02
N THR A 29 -31.84 -36.20 -9.72
CA THR A 29 -32.61 -36.87 -8.66
C THR A 29 -33.93 -36.18 -8.33
N SER A 30 -34.22 -35.03 -8.97
CA SER A 30 -35.45 -34.26 -8.75
C SER A 30 -36.65 -34.80 -9.54
N LYS A 31 -37.87 -34.43 -9.11
CA LYS A 31 -39.14 -34.81 -9.77
C LYS A 31 -39.39 -34.00 -11.06
N VAL A 32 -38.46 -34.09 -12.02
CA VAL A 32 -38.60 -33.46 -13.35
C VAL A 32 -39.06 -34.50 -14.38
N PRO A 33 -40.01 -34.19 -15.28
CA PRO A 33 -40.43 -35.12 -16.33
C PRO A 33 -39.25 -35.61 -17.18
N ARG A 34 -39.19 -36.93 -17.46
CA ARG A 34 -38.06 -37.56 -18.16
C ARG A 34 -37.68 -36.86 -19.48
N TYR A 35 -38.66 -36.42 -20.25
CA TYR A 35 -38.43 -35.75 -21.55
C TYR A 35 -37.76 -34.36 -21.41
N GLN A 36 -37.89 -33.70 -20.25
CA GLN A 36 -37.25 -32.41 -19.95
C GLN A 36 -35.94 -32.56 -19.17
N MET A 37 -35.69 -33.73 -18.58
CA MET A 37 -34.59 -33.97 -17.64
C MET A 37 -33.23 -33.58 -18.22
N ALA A 38 -32.95 -33.98 -19.47
CA ALA A 38 -31.71 -33.63 -20.16
C ALA A 38 -31.51 -32.11 -20.27
N LYS A 39 -32.53 -31.39 -20.74
CA LYS A 39 -32.48 -29.92 -20.88
C LYS A 39 -32.30 -29.22 -19.54
N LYS A 40 -33.08 -29.59 -18.53
CA LYS A 40 -33.01 -29.00 -17.19
C LYS A 40 -31.66 -29.24 -16.53
N THR A 41 -31.08 -30.42 -16.73
CA THR A 41 -29.74 -30.76 -16.23
C THR A 41 -28.67 -29.86 -16.87
N GLU A 42 -28.66 -29.71 -18.20
CA GLU A 42 -27.66 -28.88 -18.88
C GLU A 42 -27.90 -27.37 -18.66
N GLU A 43 -29.15 -26.93 -18.55
CA GLU A 43 -29.49 -25.56 -18.15
C GLU A 43 -28.90 -25.23 -16.77
N ALA A 44 -29.09 -26.13 -15.79
CA ALA A 44 -28.53 -25.95 -14.45
C ALA A 44 -27.00 -25.90 -14.46
N ARG A 45 -26.34 -26.72 -15.29
CA ARG A 45 -24.87 -26.67 -15.45
C ARG A 45 -24.39 -25.33 -15.95
N ILE A 46 -25.00 -24.79 -17.00
CA ILE A 46 -24.59 -23.51 -17.59
C ILE A 46 -24.79 -22.39 -16.56
N LYS A 47 -25.97 -22.32 -15.94
CA LYS A 47 -26.27 -21.31 -14.92
C LYS A 47 -25.31 -21.36 -13.75
N THR A 48 -25.09 -22.54 -13.17
CA THR A 48 -24.18 -22.68 -12.03
C THR A 48 -22.73 -22.36 -12.41
N ALA A 49 -22.26 -22.78 -13.59
CA ALA A 49 -20.91 -22.42 -14.04
C ALA A 49 -20.76 -20.91 -14.18
N CYS A 50 -21.69 -20.24 -14.89
CA CYS A 50 -21.66 -18.79 -15.07
C CYS A 50 -21.75 -18.06 -13.73
N GLN A 51 -22.64 -18.50 -12.84
CA GLN A 51 -22.80 -17.88 -11.52
C GLN A 51 -21.51 -17.99 -10.69
N VAL A 52 -20.90 -19.17 -10.58
CA VAL A 52 -19.67 -19.36 -9.80
C VAL A 52 -18.50 -18.57 -10.37
N THR A 53 -18.40 -18.47 -11.71
CA THR A 53 -17.41 -17.62 -12.37
C THR A 53 -17.62 -16.15 -12.02
N LYS A 54 -18.84 -15.61 -12.22
CA LYS A 54 -19.17 -14.22 -11.90
C LYS A 54 -18.94 -13.90 -10.42
N ASP A 55 -19.41 -14.75 -9.51
CA ASP A 55 -19.22 -14.57 -8.07
C ASP A 55 -17.75 -14.51 -7.67
N THR A 56 -16.91 -15.33 -8.33
CA THR A 56 -15.47 -15.33 -8.06
C THR A 56 -14.83 -14.03 -8.53
N LEU A 57 -15.16 -13.54 -9.73
CA LEU A 57 -14.65 -12.26 -10.25
C LEU A 57 -15.18 -11.06 -9.46
N ASN A 58 -16.48 -11.03 -9.15
CA ASN A 58 -17.10 -9.97 -8.34
C ASN A 58 -16.48 -9.92 -6.95
N ASN A 59 -16.20 -11.06 -6.31
CA ASN A 59 -15.50 -11.06 -5.04
C ASN A 59 -14.09 -10.43 -5.11
N LEU A 60 -13.40 -10.49 -6.27
CA LEU A 60 -12.14 -9.76 -6.46
C LEU A 60 -12.40 -8.25 -6.60
N LEU A 61 -13.39 -7.86 -7.42
CA LEU A 61 -13.77 -6.46 -7.65
C LEU A 61 -14.22 -5.77 -6.35
N ASP A 62 -15.09 -6.42 -5.59
CA ASP A 62 -15.72 -5.85 -4.39
C ASP A 62 -14.73 -5.70 -3.22
N LYS A 63 -13.73 -6.59 -3.14
CA LYS A 63 -12.74 -6.58 -2.05
C LYS A 63 -11.50 -5.75 -2.36
N THR A 64 -11.23 -5.49 -3.63
CA THR A 64 -10.16 -4.58 -4.02
C THR A 64 -10.64 -3.16 -3.79
N PRO A 65 -10.03 -2.38 -2.88
CA PRO A 65 -10.55 -1.06 -2.57
C PRO A 65 -10.31 -0.09 -3.72
N GLN A 66 -11.22 0.87 -3.85
CA GLN A 66 -11.15 1.93 -4.85
C GLN A 66 -10.07 2.92 -4.43
N VAL A 67 -9.02 3.05 -5.23
CA VAL A 67 -7.85 3.86 -4.90
C VAL A 67 -8.24 5.32 -4.68
N GLU A 68 -9.16 5.85 -5.49
CA GLU A 68 -9.62 7.25 -5.45
C GLU A 68 -10.26 7.63 -4.10
N GLN A 69 -10.79 6.64 -3.38
CA GLN A 69 -11.46 6.84 -2.10
C GLN A 69 -10.51 6.75 -0.92
N MET A 70 -9.25 6.39 -1.17
CA MET A 70 -8.22 6.28 -0.13
C MET A 70 -7.57 7.63 0.14
N HIS A 71 -6.91 7.75 1.30
CA HIS A 71 -6.08 8.93 1.60
C HIS A 71 -5.01 9.14 0.51
N MET A 72 -4.67 10.39 0.20
CA MET A 72 -3.73 10.77 -0.87
C MET A 72 -2.42 9.99 -0.81
N PHE A 73 -1.85 9.86 0.40
CA PHE A 73 -0.68 9.00 0.65
C PHE A 73 -0.80 7.59 0.06
N TYR A 74 -1.94 6.91 0.25
CA TYR A 74 -2.12 5.56 -0.30
C TYR A 74 -2.34 5.57 -1.80
N GLN A 75 -2.92 6.64 -2.35
CA GLN A 75 -3.04 6.80 -3.80
C GLN A 75 -1.65 6.89 -4.44
N ASP A 76 -0.80 7.78 -3.90
CA ASP A 76 0.58 7.97 -4.36
C ASP A 76 1.42 6.71 -4.17
N TYR A 77 1.29 6.05 -3.01
CA TYR A 77 1.96 4.78 -2.72
C TYR A 77 1.60 3.71 -3.75
N ILE A 78 0.30 3.54 -4.03
CA ILE A 78 -0.17 2.53 -4.99
C ILE A 78 0.29 2.88 -6.40
N ASP A 79 0.24 4.15 -6.78
CA ASP A 79 0.70 4.61 -8.10
C ASP A 79 2.19 4.30 -8.32
N VAL A 80 3.02 4.64 -7.34
CA VAL A 80 4.46 4.36 -7.39
C VAL A 80 4.76 2.86 -7.41
N MET A 81 4.02 2.05 -6.63
CA MET A 81 4.32 0.63 -6.47
C MET A 81 3.86 -0.22 -7.65
N VAL A 82 2.68 0.09 -8.22
CA VAL A 82 2.02 -0.78 -9.21
C VAL A 82 1.34 -0.04 -10.36
N GLY A 83 1.23 1.29 -10.30
CA GLY A 83 0.49 2.11 -11.28
C GLY A 83 -1.03 2.03 -11.08
N VAL A 84 -1.66 3.17 -10.77
CA VAL A 84 -3.11 3.21 -10.54
C VAL A 84 -3.90 2.90 -11.81
N ASP A 85 -3.41 3.36 -12.96
CA ASP A 85 -4.07 3.15 -14.25
C ASP A 85 -4.06 1.68 -14.68
N ASP A 86 -2.96 0.97 -14.46
CA ASP A 86 -2.87 -0.47 -14.75
C ASP A 86 -3.79 -1.27 -13.83
N LEU A 87 -3.85 -0.92 -12.54
CA LEU A 87 -4.81 -1.51 -11.60
C LEU A 87 -6.26 -1.31 -12.04
N LYS A 88 -6.62 -0.09 -12.43
CA LYS A 88 -7.97 0.22 -12.97
C LYS A 88 -8.28 -0.57 -14.22
N LYS A 89 -7.33 -0.64 -15.15
CA LYS A 89 -7.48 -1.37 -16.41
C LYS A 89 -7.73 -2.85 -16.15
N SER A 90 -6.98 -3.49 -15.25
CA SER A 90 -7.17 -4.90 -14.89
C SER A 90 -8.52 -5.14 -14.21
N LEU A 91 -8.93 -4.28 -13.26
CA LEU A 91 -10.27 -4.37 -12.66
C LEU A 91 -11.39 -4.15 -13.69
N GLY A 92 -11.19 -3.24 -14.65
CA GLY A 92 -12.09 -3.01 -15.77
C GLY A 92 -12.25 -4.25 -16.66
N ALA A 93 -11.16 -4.97 -16.95
CA ALA A 93 -11.19 -6.22 -17.70
C ALA A 93 -11.95 -7.32 -16.96
N LEU A 94 -11.79 -7.43 -15.64
CA LEU A 94 -12.58 -8.36 -14.81
C LEU A 94 -14.08 -8.04 -14.89
N ASN A 95 -14.46 -6.76 -14.75
CA ASN A 95 -15.86 -6.34 -14.87
C ASN A 95 -16.43 -6.60 -16.27
N TRP A 96 -15.64 -6.36 -17.33
CA TRP A 96 -16.00 -6.74 -18.69
C TRP A 96 -16.26 -8.25 -18.81
N ALA A 97 -15.39 -9.09 -18.24
CA ALA A 97 -15.54 -10.54 -18.27
C ALA A 97 -16.83 -10.99 -17.56
N VAL A 98 -17.19 -10.39 -16.43
CA VAL A 98 -18.48 -10.62 -15.75
C VAL A 98 -19.66 -10.31 -16.67
N GLY A 99 -19.58 -9.19 -17.41
CA GLY A 99 -20.57 -8.81 -18.41
C GLY A 99 -20.70 -9.82 -19.56
N ILE A 100 -19.57 -10.31 -20.10
CA ILE A 100 -19.55 -11.32 -21.16
C ILE A 100 -20.10 -12.66 -20.66
N VAL A 101 -19.71 -13.11 -19.47
CA VAL A 101 -20.23 -14.35 -18.88
C VAL A 101 -21.75 -14.27 -18.67
N SER A 102 -22.27 -13.11 -18.27
CA SER A 102 -23.72 -12.88 -18.15
C SER A 102 -24.44 -12.97 -19.51
N LYS A 103 -23.83 -12.43 -20.58
CA LYS A 103 -24.36 -12.57 -21.96
C LYS A 103 -24.35 -14.04 -22.41
N ILE A 104 -23.26 -14.78 -22.15
CA ILE A 104 -23.15 -16.22 -22.44
C ILE A 104 -24.24 -16.99 -21.68
N GLU A 105 -24.46 -16.71 -20.40
CA GLU A 105 -25.49 -17.36 -19.60
C GLU A 105 -26.86 -17.23 -20.27
N ASN A 106 -27.29 -16.00 -20.56
CA ASN A 106 -28.59 -15.71 -21.17
C ASN A 106 -28.72 -16.38 -22.55
N GLU A 107 -27.72 -16.24 -23.41
CA GLU A 107 -27.71 -16.78 -24.77
C GLU A 107 -27.81 -18.32 -24.76
N TYR A 108 -26.97 -19.00 -23.96
CA TYR A 108 -26.88 -20.45 -24.00
C TYR A 108 -27.98 -21.14 -23.19
N VAL A 109 -28.47 -20.53 -22.10
CA VAL A 109 -29.68 -21.00 -21.41
C VAL A 109 -30.87 -20.96 -22.35
N PHE A 110 -31.03 -19.88 -23.12
CA PHE A 110 -32.09 -19.78 -24.13
C PHE A 110 -31.94 -20.85 -25.22
N LYS A 111 -30.72 -21.04 -25.75
CA LYS A 111 -30.44 -22.10 -26.74
C LYS A 111 -30.76 -23.50 -26.22
N VAL A 112 -30.41 -23.84 -24.98
CA VAL A 112 -30.74 -25.16 -24.37
C VAL A 112 -32.26 -25.36 -24.25
N ARG A 113 -32.99 -24.32 -23.87
CA ARG A 113 -34.46 -24.41 -23.76
C ARG A 113 -35.11 -24.72 -25.11
N ARG A 114 -34.64 -24.10 -26.19
CA ARG A 114 -35.17 -24.27 -27.56
C ARG A 114 -34.60 -25.46 -28.33
N SER A 115 -33.45 -26.01 -27.94
CA SER A 115 -32.85 -27.15 -28.64
C SER A 115 -33.67 -28.43 -28.48
N LYS A 116 -33.40 -29.46 -29.30
CA LYS A 116 -33.84 -30.84 -28.95
C LYS A 116 -33.07 -31.33 -27.71
N SER A 117 -33.65 -32.28 -26.97
CA SER A 117 -33.03 -32.82 -25.74
C SER A 117 -31.67 -33.49 -26.00
N GLU A 118 -31.52 -34.18 -27.14
CA GLU A 118 -30.25 -34.78 -27.61
C GLU A 118 -29.13 -33.74 -27.85
N ASN A 119 -29.49 -32.52 -28.25
CA ASN A 119 -28.54 -31.45 -28.57
C ASN A 119 -28.14 -30.60 -27.36
N ALA A 120 -28.81 -30.74 -26.21
CA ALA A 120 -28.55 -29.92 -25.03
C ALA A 120 -27.09 -30.03 -24.54
N ALA A 121 -26.49 -31.23 -24.61
CA ALA A 121 -25.10 -31.45 -24.24
C ALA A 121 -24.09 -30.76 -25.17
N ASN A 122 -24.44 -30.61 -26.45
CA ASN A 122 -23.61 -29.89 -27.43
C ASN A 122 -23.61 -28.39 -27.15
N VAL A 123 -24.80 -27.84 -26.88
CA VAL A 123 -24.98 -26.44 -26.50
C VAL A 123 -24.20 -26.12 -25.21
N ARG A 124 -24.27 -27.00 -24.21
CA ARG A 124 -23.49 -26.86 -22.96
C ARG A 124 -21.98 -26.92 -23.17
N ARG A 125 -21.48 -27.78 -24.08
CA ARG A 125 -20.04 -27.81 -24.43
C ARG A 125 -19.59 -26.48 -25.04
N ALA A 126 -20.37 -25.93 -25.96
CA ALA A 126 -20.08 -24.64 -26.57
C ALA A 126 -20.11 -23.50 -25.54
N ALA A 127 -21.07 -23.51 -24.61
CA ALA A 127 -21.11 -22.53 -23.51
C ALA A 127 -19.84 -22.59 -22.65
N PHE A 128 -19.44 -23.80 -22.22
CA PHE A 128 -18.24 -23.99 -21.39
C PHE A 128 -16.96 -23.58 -22.12
N GLY A 129 -16.87 -23.87 -23.42
CA GLY A 129 -15.76 -23.41 -24.26
C GLY A 129 -15.67 -21.89 -24.32
N ARG A 130 -16.80 -21.19 -24.43
CA ARG A 130 -16.82 -19.71 -24.42
C ARG A 130 -16.46 -19.14 -23.05
N ILE A 131 -16.95 -19.74 -21.95
CA ILE A 131 -16.53 -19.33 -20.59
C ILE A 131 -15.01 -19.48 -20.45
N ALA A 132 -14.46 -20.62 -20.84
CA ALA A 132 -13.01 -20.86 -20.80
C ALA A 132 -12.23 -19.87 -21.67
N SER A 133 -12.76 -19.53 -22.85
CA SER A 133 -12.14 -18.51 -23.71
C SER A 133 -12.09 -17.13 -23.03
N VAL A 134 -13.16 -16.71 -22.36
CA VAL A 134 -13.18 -15.43 -21.63
C VAL A 134 -12.18 -15.46 -20.48
N MET A 135 -12.10 -16.55 -19.72
CA MET A 135 -11.15 -16.65 -18.59
C MET A 135 -9.70 -16.58 -19.05
N ARG A 136 -9.37 -17.19 -20.20
CA ARG A 136 -8.02 -17.09 -20.78
C ARG A 136 -7.69 -15.69 -21.30
N GLN A 137 -8.69 -14.93 -21.76
CA GLN A 137 -8.50 -13.56 -22.25
C GLN A 137 -8.14 -12.58 -21.13
N ILE A 138 -8.55 -12.86 -19.88
CA ILE A 138 -8.21 -12.03 -18.71
C ILE A 138 -7.04 -12.59 -17.88
N LYS A 139 -6.25 -13.51 -18.44
CA LYS A 139 -5.18 -14.19 -17.70
C LYS A 139 -4.13 -13.20 -17.21
N GLU A 140 -3.65 -12.33 -18.10
CA GLU A 140 -2.61 -11.34 -17.78
C GLU A 140 -3.07 -10.39 -16.68
N GLU A 141 -4.36 -10.02 -16.67
CA GLU A 141 -4.94 -9.16 -15.64
C GLU A 141 -5.08 -9.86 -14.28
N LEU A 142 -5.40 -11.16 -14.26
CA LEU A 142 -5.38 -11.95 -13.02
C LEU A 142 -3.96 -12.11 -12.49
N ASP A 143 -2.99 -12.38 -13.36
CA ASP A 143 -1.57 -12.48 -12.97
C ASP A 143 -1.05 -11.14 -12.43
N PHE A 144 -1.42 -10.03 -13.07
CA PHE A 144 -1.10 -8.69 -12.58
C PHE A 144 -1.73 -8.43 -11.21
N LEU A 145 -3.00 -8.75 -10.99
CA LEU A 145 -3.64 -8.56 -9.67
C LEU A 145 -2.97 -9.40 -8.57
N ASP A 146 -2.47 -10.60 -8.88
CA ASP A 146 -1.70 -11.40 -7.92
C ASP A 146 -0.32 -10.77 -7.62
N PHE A 147 0.35 -10.23 -8.65
CA PHE A 147 1.56 -9.43 -8.45
C PHE A 147 1.31 -8.20 -7.56
N VAL A 148 0.23 -7.45 -7.82
CA VAL A 148 -0.17 -6.29 -7.01
C VAL A 148 -0.41 -6.71 -5.56
N LYS A 149 -1.15 -7.81 -5.34
CA LYS A 149 -1.35 -8.37 -4.00
C LYS A 149 -0.03 -8.65 -3.29
N GLY A 150 0.95 -9.23 -4.00
CA GLY A 150 2.28 -9.49 -3.46
C GLY A 150 3.00 -8.20 -3.04
N LYS A 151 2.97 -7.17 -3.90
CA LYS A 151 3.61 -5.88 -3.65
C LYS A 151 2.98 -5.09 -2.51
N LEU A 152 1.65 -5.13 -2.38
CA LEU A 152 0.90 -4.35 -1.39
C LEU A 152 0.69 -5.09 -0.05
N ARG A 153 1.21 -6.32 0.11
CA ARG A 153 1.00 -7.15 1.30
C ARG A 153 1.49 -6.50 2.60
N ASN A 154 2.63 -5.81 2.55
CA ASN A 154 3.27 -5.15 3.70
C ASN A 154 3.29 -3.62 3.53
N MET A 155 2.22 -3.07 2.95
CA MET A 155 2.05 -1.62 2.84
C MET A 155 2.05 -0.95 4.23
N PRO A 156 2.57 0.28 4.37
CA PRO A 156 2.50 1.05 5.60
C PRO A 156 1.07 1.14 6.14
N THR A 157 0.92 1.01 7.46
CA THR A 157 -0.34 1.28 8.14
C THR A 157 -0.17 2.60 8.87
N ILE A 158 -0.69 3.67 8.27
CA ILE A 158 -0.59 5.03 8.78
C ILE A 158 -1.83 5.36 9.62
N ASP A 159 -1.61 5.90 10.81
CA ASP A 159 -2.67 6.53 11.63
C ASP A 159 -2.76 8.01 11.25
N PHE A 160 -3.79 8.36 10.46
CA PHE A 160 -4.01 9.74 10.00
C PHE A 160 -4.61 10.65 11.08
N GLU A 161 -5.00 10.13 12.24
CA GLU A 161 -5.46 10.94 13.37
C GLU A 161 -4.31 11.29 14.33
N ALA A 162 -3.16 10.62 14.19
CA ALA A 162 -1.99 10.86 15.02
C ALA A 162 -1.15 12.01 14.45
N PHE A 163 -0.60 12.82 15.35
CA PHE A 163 0.39 13.83 14.97
C PHE A 163 1.65 13.12 14.47
N THR A 164 2.00 13.34 13.21
CA THR A 164 3.00 12.53 12.50
C THR A 164 4.29 13.30 12.32
N LEU A 165 5.38 12.64 12.73
CA LEU A 165 6.73 13.10 12.55
C LEU A 165 7.43 12.24 11.51
N VAL A 166 8.20 12.88 10.64
CA VAL A 166 9.08 12.19 9.71
C VAL A 166 10.53 12.50 10.06
N ILE A 167 11.36 11.46 10.25
CA ILE A 167 12.77 11.62 10.57
C ILE A 167 13.60 11.70 9.29
N ALA A 168 14.35 12.79 9.15
CA ALA A 168 15.27 13.04 8.05
C ALA A 168 16.72 13.18 8.53
N GLY A 169 17.67 13.07 7.61
CA GLY A 169 19.11 13.21 7.86
C GLY A 169 19.91 12.06 7.27
N PHE A 170 21.23 12.24 7.14
CA PHE A 170 22.14 11.28 6.49
C PHE A 170 22.09 9.85 7.07
N PRO A 171 22.60 8.83 6.37
CA PRO A 171 22.73 7.49 6.93
C PRO A 171 23.59 7.51 8.19
N ASN A 172 23.31 6.61 9.15
CA ASN A 172 24.09 6.44 10.38
C ASN A 172 24.17 7.65 11.33
N VAL A 173 23.36 8.71 11.12
CA VAL A 173 23.25 9.84 12.08
C VAL A 173 22.48 9.48 13.35
N GLY A 174 21.82 8.32 13.38
CA GLY A 174 21.09 7.81 14.56
C GLY A 174 19.56 7.86 14.47
N LYS A 175 18.98 8.00 13.27
CA LYS A 175 17.52 8.03 13.03
C LYS A 175 16.75 6.89 13.69
N SER A 176 17.10 5.64 13.35
CA SER A 176 16.41 4.46 13.90
C SER A 176 16.67 4.28 15.40
N THR A 177 17.83 4.71 15.91
CA THR A 177 18.13 4.71 17.34
C THR A 177 17.21 5.67 18.08
N LEU A 178 17.07 6.90 17.57
CA LEU A 178 16.17 7.89 18.13
C LEU A 178 14.71 7.44 18.09
N LEU A 179 14.27 6.85 16.96
CA LEU A 179 12.93 6.28 16.84
C LEU A 179 12.65 5.29 17.97
N ARG A 180 13.52 4.29 18.16
CA ARG A 180 13.38 3.28 19.23
C ARG A 180 13.44 3.90 20.63
N GLN A 181 14.23 4.94 20.82
CA GLN A 181 14.36 5.61 22.11
C GLN A 181 13.08 6.38 22.49
N ILE A 182 12.39 6.98 21.52
CA ILE A 182 11.13 7.70 21.76
C ILE A 182 9.95 6.72 21.90
N THR A 183 9.95 5.64 21.12
CA THR A 183 8.79 4.74 21.02
C THR A 183 8.83 3.64 22.08
N PRO A 184 7.78 3.46 22.92
CA PRO A 184 7.77 2.43 23.95
C PRO A 184 7.81 0.98 23.42
N ALA A 185 7.32 0.79 22.19
CA ALA A 185 7.27 -0.51 21.54
C ALA A 185 8.19 -0.54 20.32
N GLU A 186 8.65 -1.74 19.95
CA GLU A 186 9.46 -1.93 18.75
C GLU A 186 8.75 -1.37 17.50
N PRO A 187 9.41 -0.48 16.74
CA PRO A 187 8.85 0.08 15.52
C PRO A 187 8.50 -0.99 14.49
N LYS A 188 7.37 -0.81 13.82
CA LYS A 188 6.93 -1.71 12.75
C LYS A 188 7.64 -1.36 11.45
N VAL A 189 8.20 -2.37 10.79
CA VAL A 189 8.78 -2.21 9.45
C VAL A 189 7.68 -2.38 8.40
N ALA A 190 7.59 -1.42 7.46
CA ALA A 190 6.67 -1.47 6.35
C ALA A 190 7.40 -1.25 5.01
N ASN A 191 6.96 -1.96 3.96
CA ASN A 191 7.57 -1.82 2.64
C ASN A 191 7.26 -0.44 2.07
N TYR A 192 8.30 0.28 1.66
CA TYR A 192 8.14 1.55 0.96
C TYR A 192 8.98 1.58 -0.31
N PRO A 193 8.47 2.16 -1.42
CA PRO A 193 9.25 2.33 -2.64
C PRO A 193 10.64 2.91 -2.38
N PHE A 194 11.64 2.42 -3.11
CA PHE A 194 13.01 2.95 -3.07
C PHE A 194 13.73 2.83 -1.72
N THR A 195 13.19 2.03 -0.79
CA THR A 195 13.86 1.68 0.47
C THR A 195 14.41 0.26 0.41
N THR A 196 15.62 0.06 0.93
CA THR A 196 16.25 -1.29 0.99
C THR A 196 15.59 -2.16 2.05
N HIS A 197 15.18 -1.56 3.17
CA HIS A 197 14.66 -2.28 4.35
C HIS A 197 13.23 -1.87 4.74
N GLY A 198 12.55 -1.03 3.96
CA GLY A 198 11.29 -0.43 4.38
C GLY A 198 11.47 0.81 5.25
N ILE A 199 10.36 1.49 5.52
CA ILE A 199 10.26 2.54 6.55
C ILE A 199 9.92 1.91 7.89
N GLN A 200 10.34 2.55 8.99
CA GLN A 200 9.98 2.12 10.34
C GLN A 200 8.97 3.09 10.93
N ILE A 201 7.89 2.56 11.48
CA ILE A 201 6.79 3.35 12.04
C ILE A 201 6.65 3.00 13.51
N GLY A 202 6.89 4.01 14.34
CA GLY A 202 6.69 3.95 15.77
C GLY A 202 5.46 4.75 16.20
N HIS A 203 4.87 4.36 17.33
CA HIS A 203 3.74 5.06 17.91
C HIS A 203 3.98 5.27 19.39
N PHE A 204 3.54 6.42 19.91
CA PHE A 204 3.50 6.68 21.34
C PHE A 204 2.33 7.61 21.67
N GLU A 205 1.97 7.65 22.95
CA GLU A 205 0.91 8.53 23.44
C GLU A 205 1.44 9.37 24.59
N LYS A 206 1.14 10.67 24.56
CA LYS A 206 1.51 11.61 25.63
C LYS A 206 0.37 12.59 25.84
N ARG A 207 -0.04 12.78 27.11
CA ARG A 207 -1.16 13.66 27.49
C ARG A 207 -2.42 13.44 26.64
N TRP A 208 -2.79 12.18 26.40
CA TRP A 208 -3.96 11.78 25.61
C TRP A 208 -3.90 12.15 24.12
N LYS A 209 -2.72 12.54 23.62
CA LYS A 209 -2.46 12.78 22.21
C LYS A 209 -1.63 11.64 21.64
N LYS A 210 -2.04 11.14 20.47
CA LYS A 210 -1.33 10.12 19.73
C LYS A 210 -0.28 10.76 18.83
N TYR A 211 0.89 10.14 18.82
CA TYR A 211 2.00 10.52 17.96
C TYR A 211 2.45 9.32 17.14
N GLN A 212 2.81 9.59 15.90
CA GLN A 212 3.38 8.64 14.97
C GLN A 212 4.74 9.17 14.53
N ILE A 213 5.76 8.32 14.53
CA ILE A 213 7.10 8.68 14.05
C ILE A 213 7.49 7.73 12.94
N ILE A 214 7.93 8.27 11.82
CA ILE A 214 8.31 7.52 10.63
C ILE A 214 9.80 7.76 10.35
N ASP A 215 10.61 6.71 10.41
CA ASP A 215 11.99 6.72 9.92
C ASP A 215 12.01 6.32 8.44
N THR A 216 12.64 7.14 7.61
CA THR A 216 12.59 7.08 6.14
C THR A 216 13.96 6.82 5.51
N PRO A 217 14.61 5.67 5.79
CA PRO A 217 15.92 5.35 5.23
C PRO A 217 15.86 5.24 3.69
N GLY A 218 16.85 5.81 3.01
CA GLY A 218 16.97 5.84 1.55
C GLY A 218 16.17 6.94 0.85
N LEU A 219 15.31 7.67 1.57
CA LEU A 219 14.43 8.71 1.02
C LEU A 219 14.86 10.10 1.45
N LEU A 220 15.01 10.33 2.75
CA LEU A 220 15.37 11.65 3.30
C LEU A 220 16.80 11.66 3.89
N ASP A 221 17.69 10.85 3.30
CA ASP A 221 19.08 10.69 3.74
C ASP A 221 20.12 10.88 2.63
N ARG A 222 19.71 11.40 1.47
CA ARG A 222 20.61 11.72 0.35
C ARG A 222 20.09 12.94 -0.43
N PRO A 223 20.95 13.61 -1.22
CA PRO A 223 20.56 14.81 -1.96
C PRO A 223 19.34 14.59 -2.86
N ILE A 224 18.41 15.55 -2.84
CA ILE A 224 17.15 15.47 -3.58
C ILE A 224 17.42 15.53 -5.09
N ARG A 225 18.49 16.23 -5.49
CA ARG A 225 18.91 16.41 -6.89
C ARG A 225 19.29 15.10 -7.60
N ASP A 226 19.64 14.07 -6.84
CA ASP A 226 20.02 12.77 -7.37
C ASP A 226 18.81 11.84 -7.58
N MET A 227 17.62 12.26 -7.16
CA MET A 227 16.40 11.47 -7.24
C MET A 227 15.71 11.62 -8.61
N ASN A 228 15.20 10.51 -9.12
CA ASN A 228 14.32 10.55 -10.29
C ASN A 228 12.90 10.99 -9.91
N ASN A 229 12.06 11.31 -10.91
CA ASN A 229 10.69 11.80 -10.68
C ASN A 229 9.81 10.84 -9.86
N ILE A 230 10.05 9.52 -9.93
CA ILE A 230 9.25 8.54 -9.20
C ILE A 230 9.69 8.49 -7.73
N GLU A 231 11.00 8.59 -7.48
CA GLU A 231 11.58 8.73 -6.13
C GLU A 231 11.10 10.02 -5.45
N LEU A 232 11.08 11.14 -6.19
CA LEU A 232 10.56 12.42 -5.70
C LEU A 232 9.09 12.32 -5.30
N ARG A 233 8.24 11.65 -6.10
CA ARG A 233 6.83 11.42 -5.72
C ARG A 233 6.69 10.59 -4.45
N ALA A 234 7.51 9.54 -4.32
CA ALA A 234 7.51 8.70 -3.12
C ALA A 234 7.96 9.49 -1.88
N MET A 235 8.92 10.39 -2.02
CA MET A 235 9.38 11.27 -0.96
C MET A 235 8.30 12.30 -0.56
N VAL A 236 7.71 12.99 -1.53
CA VAL A 236 6.63 13.97 -1.31
C VAL A 236 5.41 13.32 -0.66
N ALA A 237 5.06 12.09 -1.03
CA ALA A 237 3.95 11.38 -0.38
C ALA A 237 4.17 11.16 1.13
N LEU A 238 5.42 10.92 1.58
CA LEU A 238 5.74 10.81 3.01
C LEU A 238 5.72 12.16 3.69
N GLU A 239 6.17 13.21 3.02
CA GLU A 239 6.13 14.56 3.59
C GLU A 239 4.71 15.06 3.75
N HIS A 240 3.79 14.77 2.83
CA HIS A 240 2.36 15.09 3.01
C HIS A 240 1.71 14.38 4.21
N LEU A 241 2.37 13.39 4.82
CA LEU A 241 1.93 12.83 6.10
C LEU A 241 2.48 13.59 7.30
N ALA A 242 3.58 14.31 7.14
CA ALA A 242 4.31 14.93 8.23
C ALA A 242 3.62 16.22 8.67
N ASP A 243 3.31 16.30 9.97
CA ASP A 243 3.02 17.58 10.61
C ASP A 243 4.32 18.33 10.93
N VAL A 244 5.42 17.59 11.10
CA VAL A 244 6.76 18.12 11.35
C VAL A 244 7.84 17.16 10.86
N ILE A 245 8.93 17.70 10.35
CA ILE A 245 10.15 16.95 10.03
C ILE A 245 11.15 17.09 11.18
N LEU A 246 11.64 15.96 11.67
CA LEU A 246 12.74 15.92 12.64
C LEU A 246 14.03 15.67 11.88
N TYR A 247 14.82 16.72 11.65
CA TYR A 247 16.07 16.62 10.91
C TYR A 247 17.25 16.37 11.86
N ILE A 248 17.91 15.22 11.69
CA ILE A 248 19.00 14.79 12.57
C ILE A 248 20.35 15.06 11.90
N PHE A 249 21.14 15.88 12.57
CA PHE A 249 22.57 16.04 12.37
C PHE A 249 23.35 15.07 13.25
N ASP A 250 24.45 14.52 12.73
CA ASP A 250 25.49 13.90 13.53
C ASP A 250 26.56 14.93 13.85
N ALA A 251 26.56 15.42 15.10
CA ALA A 251 27.49 16.42 15.58
C ALA A 251 28.95 15.93 15.56
N SER A 252 29.17 14.61 15.69
CA SER A 252 30.50 13.99 15.77
C SER A 252 31.12 13.65 14.41
N GLU A 253 30.34 13.77 13.31
CA GLU A 253 30.71 13.35 11.96
C GLU A 253 31.07 11.85 11.81
N THR A 254 30.84 11.03 12.84
CA THR A 254 31.13 9.58 12.82
C THR A 254 30.26 8.78 11.85
N SER A 255 29.17 9.37 11.38
CA SER A 255 28.33 8.85 10.28
C SER A 255 29.07 8.70 8.96
N GLY A 256 30.23 9.37 8.81
CA GLY A 256 31.01 9.42 7.58
C GLY A 256 30.65 10.59 6.66
N TYR A 257 29.80 11.51 7.13
CA TYR A 257 29.37 12.69 6.39
C TYR A 257 29.70 13.97 7.16
N PRO A 258 30.41 14.93 6.55
CA PRO A 258 30.77 16.19 7.21
C PRO A 258 29.53 17.05 7.44
N LEU A 259 29.54 17.89 8.49
CA LEU A 259 28.42 18.77 8.84
C LEU A 259 27.99 19.69 7.70
N ASP A 260 28.94 20.17 6.88
CA ASP A 260 28.64 20.94 5.69
C ASP A 260 27.73 20.19 4.69
N ALA A 261 27.94 18.88 4.52
CA ALA A 261 27.07 18.06 3.68
C ALA A 261 25.69 17.90 4.33
N GLN A 262 25.66 17.67 5.64
CA GLN A 262 24.44 17.56 6.42
C GLN A 262 23.61 18.85 6.36
N MET A 263 24.23 20.03 6.41
CA MET A 263 23.54 21.32 6.25
C MET A 263 23.00 21.52 4.84
N ARG A 264 23.73 21.10 3.79
CA ARG A 264 23.22 21.19 2.42
C ARG A 264 21.95 20.37 2.22
N LEU A 265 21.90 19.14 2.76
CA LEU A 265 20.70 18.32 2.70
C LEU A 265 19.55 18.94 3.50
N TYR A 266 19.83 19.52 4.67
CA TYR A 266 18.83 20.27 5.45
C TYR A 266 18.21 21.40 4.62
N GLU A 267 19.04 22.23 3.98
CA GLU A 267 18.55 23.34 3.13
C GLU A 267 17.79 22.82 1.91
N GLU A 268 18.22 21.72 1.28
CA GLU A 268 17.47 21.10 0.18
C GLU A 268 16.06 20.67 0.63
N ILE A 269 15.95 19.99 1.77
CA ILE A 269 14.66 19.59 2.35
C ILE A 269 13.81 20.81 2.67
N LYS A 270 14.38 21.81 3.34
CA LYS A 270 13.69 23.07 3.69
C LYS A 270 13.21 23.86 2.48
N HIS A 271 13.92 23.78 1.35
CA HIS A 271 13.51 24.44 0.12
C HIS A 271 12.43 23.68 -0.66
N VAL A 272 12.36 22.36 -0.50
CA VAL A 272 11.41 21.51 -1.23
C VAL A 272 10.09 21.35 -0.48
N PHE A 273 10.10 21.47 0.84
CA PHE A 273 8.95 21.19 1.70
C PHE A 273 8.57 22.41 2.55
N ASP A 274 7.26 22.64 2.65
CA ASP A 274 6.69 23.69 3.51
C ASP A 274 6.50 23.20 4.97
N THR A 275 6.72 21.91 5.23
CA THR A 275 6.57 21.30 6.56
C THR A 275 7.60 21.87 7.55
N PRO A 276 7.17 22.29 8.77
CA PRO A 276 8.09 22.77 9.80
C PRO A 276 9.19 21.76 10.12
N ILE A 277 10.41 22.24 10.35
CA ILE A 277 11.57 21.39 10.65
C ILE A 277 12.11 21.68 12.05
N ILE A 278 12.18 20.63 12.88
CA ILE A 278 12.91 20.64 14.14
C ILE A 278 14.31 20.08 13.89
N SER A 279 15.33 20.90 14.12
CA SER A 279 16.72 20.51 13.96
C SER A 279 17.28 19.88 15.23
N VAL A 280 17.95 18.75 15.10
CA VAL A 280 18.51 17.98 16.22
C VAL A 280 19.97 17.63 15.93
N PHE A 281 20.89 18.01 16.81
CA PHE A 281 22.26 17.50 16.82
C PHE A 281 22.36 16.29 17.74
N ASN A 282 22.58 15.13 17.14
CA ASN A 282 22.75 13.85 17.83
C ASN A 282 24.23 13.47 18.00
N LYS A 283 24.47 12.46 18.85
CA LYS A 283 25.79 11.95 19.25
C LYS A 283 26.65 12.97 20.00
N MET A 284 26.00 13.84 20.78
CA MET A 284 26.71 14.84 21.59
C MET A 284 27.64 14.22 22.64
N ASP A 285 27.41 12.96 23.03
CA ASP A 285 28.30 12.17 23.89
C ASP A 285 29.70 11.94 23.29
N LEU A 286 29.83 12.02 21.96
CA LEU A 286 31.10 11.84 21.25
C LEU A 286 31.81 13.17 20.94
N VAL A 287 31.21 14.31 21.27
CA VAL A 287 31.76 15.64 20.95
C VAL A 287 32.54 16.17 22.14
N GLU A 288 33.88 16.15 22.06
CA GLU A 288 34.75 16.67 23.13
C GLU A 288 34.85 18.20 23.15
N ASN A 289 34.82 18.85 21.97
CA ASN A 289 34.91 20.31 21.83
C ASN A 289 33.79 20.80 20.90
N ASN A 290 32.77 21.44 21.44
CA ASN A 290 31.61 21.89 20.68
C ASN A 290 31.77 23.22 19.94
N LYS A 291 32.91 23.93 20.06
CA LYS A 291 33.07 25.29 19.48
C LYS A 291 32.86 25.34 17.97
N TYR A 292 33.21 24.28 17.24
CA TYR A 292 32.98 24.24 15.79
C TYR A 292 31.49 24.14 15.44
N LEU A 293 30.66 23.63 16.35
CA LEU A 293 29.21 23.53 16.17
C LEU A 293 28.53 24.90 16.22
N ASP A 294 29.10 25.88 16.93
CA ASP A 294 28.52 27.23 17.09
C ASP A 294 28.21 27.88 15.72
N GLU A 295 29.07 27.66 14.72
CA GLU A 295 28.85 28.14 13.35
C GLU A 295 27.58 27.53 12.72
N TYR A 296 27.32 26.25 12.95
CA TYR A 296 26.17 25.55 12.38
C TYR A 296 24.89 25.81 13.17
N ILE A 297 24.99 25.85 14.50
CA ILE A 297 23.88 26.13 15.42
C ILE A 297 23.30 27.51 15.14
N SER A 298 24.15 28.52 14.94
CA SER A 298 23.70 29.90 14.69
C SER A 298 22.92 30.08 13.38
N LYS A 299 23.01 29.12 12.45
CA LYS A 299 22.25 29.11 11.18
C LYS A 299 20.87 28.46 11.33
N LEU A 300 20.58 27.84 12.47
CA LEU A 300 19.38 27.07 12.73
C LEU A 300 18.52 27.75 13.80
N ASN A 301 17.21 27.50 13.76
CA ASN A 301 16.30 28.00 14.78
C ASN A 301 16.29 27.03 15.98
N GLU A 302 16.93 27.44 17.08
CA GLU A 302 16.94 26.74 18.38
C GLU A 302 17.13 25.20 18.27
N PRO A 303 18.24 24.71 17.68
CA PRO A 303 18.41 23.27 17.49
C PRO A 303 18.59 22.53 18.83
N LEU A 304 17.99 21.35 18.94
CA LEU A 304 18.07 20.50 20.12
C LEU A 304 19.37 19.69 20.13
N MET A 305 19.96 19.51 21.31
CA MET A 305 21.21 18.77 21.52
C MET A 305 20.92 17.46 22.25
N ILE A 306 21.22 16.32 21.64
CA ILE A 306 20.86 15.02 22.20
C ILE A 306 21.97 13.98 22.09
N SER A 307 21.81 12.90 22.86
CA SER A 307 22.45 11.61 22.60
C SER A 307 21.37 10.53 22.56
N ALA A 308 21.01 10.08 21.37
CA ALA A 308 19.98 9.06 21.19
C ALA A 308 20.39 7.70 21.80
N SER A 309 21.70 7.38 21.83
CA SER A 309 22.23 6.14 22.45
C SER A 309 22.12 6.15 23.96
N GLU A 310 22.36 7.30 24.61
CA GLU A 310 22.28 7.46 26.05
C GLU A 310 20.88 7.90 26.53
N GLY A 311 20.01 8.29 25.60
CA GLY A 311 18.67 8.83 25.88
C GLY A 311 18.65 10.28 26.37
N SER A 312 19.81 10.94 26.48
CA SER A 312 19.95 12.31 26.95
C SER A 312 19.35 13.32 25.97
N GLY A 313 18.51 14.24 26.45
CA GLY A 313 17.89 15.31 25.66
C GLY A 313 16.73 14.87 24.76
N VAL A 314 16.37 13.58 24.75
CA VAL A 314 15.25 13.04 23.95
C VAL A 314 13.90 13.54 24.48
N ASP A 315 13.81 13.81 25.78
CA ASP A 315 12.67 14.44 26.43
C ASP A 315 12.38 15.85 25.89
N LEU A 316 13.41 16.63 25.54
CA LEU A 316 13.26 17.95 24.94
C LEU A 316 12.54 17.89 23.57
N ILE A 317 12.77 16.82 22.80
CA ILE A 317 12.06 16.60 21.54
C ILE A 317 10.57 16.41 21.83
N ILE A 318 10.22 15.60 22.85
CA ILE A 318 8.82 15.36 23.21
C ILE A 318 8.15 16.66 23.66
N GLU A 319 8.84 17.50 24.43
CA GLU A 319 8.32 18.80 24.85
C GLU A 319 8.06 19.73 23.66
N GLU A 320 9.01 19.84 22.73
CA GLU A 320 8.86 20.65 21.52
C GLU A 320 7.66 20.19 20.68
N LEU A 321 7.45 18.88 20.55
CA LEU A 321 6.31 18.30 19.84
C LEU A 321 4.97 18.62 20.50
N GLU A 322 4.93 18.65 21.84
CA GLU A 322 3.72 19.05 22.56
C GLU A 322 3.37 20.52 22.29
N GLU A 323 4.36 21.40 22.09
CA GLU A 323 4.15 22.80 21.73
C GLU A 323 3.60 22.96 20.31
N PHE A 324 4.16 22.20 19.35
CA PHE A 324 3.69 22.16 17.96
C PHE A 324 2.26 21.64 17.88
N ASN A 325 1.97 20.47 18.45
CA ASN A 325 0.65 19.87 18.47
C ASN A 325 -0.35 20.70 19.32
N GLY A 326 0.14 21.49 20.29
CA GLY A 326 -0.65 22.42 21.09
C GLY A 326 -1.03 23.73 20.38
N GLY A 327 -0.54 23.95 19.15
CA GLY A 327 -0.83 25.16 18.35
C GLY A 327 -0.08 26.42 18.79
N LYS A 328 0.98 26.30 19.60
CA LYS A 328 1.70 27.47 20.14
C LYS A 328 2.76 28.04 19.20
N LYS A 329 3.28 27.27 18.24
CA LYS A 329 4.35 27.68 17.32
C LYS A 329 3.97 27.76 15.84
N GLY A 330 2.81 27.26 15.40
CA GLY A 330 2.40 27.19 13.99
C GLY A 330 2.06 28.53 13.29
N ASN A 331 2.46 29.68 13.85
CA ASN A 331 2.13 31.00 13.31
C ASN A 331 3.23 32.04 13.59
N LYS A 332 4.49 31.64 13.47
CA LYS A 332 5.65 32.54 13.37
C LYS A 332 6.61 31.97 12.33
N ASP A 333 6.40 32.31 11.06
CA ASP A 333 7.12 33.39 10.39
C ASP A 333 6.48 33.71 9.04
#